data_AF-A0A9P7WXF6-F1
#
_entry.id   AF-A0A9P7WXF6-F1
#
_cell.length_a   1.000
_cell.length_b   1.000
_cell.length_c   1.000
_cell.angle_alpha   90.00
_cell.angle_beta   90.00
_cell.angle_gamma   90.00
#
_symmetry.space_group_name_H-M   'P 1'
#
loop_
_entity.id
_entity.type
_entity.pdbx_description
1 polymer ?
#
loop_
_entity_poly.entity_id
_entity_poly.type
_entity_poly.pdbx_seq_one_letter_code
_entity_poly.pdbx_strand_id
1 'polypeptide(L)'
;MSNVATNQEISIIEWTARVRCNEHALGGSYSVLIFLGLIPEDPKDWRVSPSLVGMHGVYTDDSGGYGGYGSSGQGGNTVDREVEGYVKLNRALMRSGIPSFKEEDVIPYLRDNLGWRIQKVTGEVVPISNLPSLEVEVLSSVLKRSPTDQVPMPIGSPKHHHEVTSGRPGGHRA
;
A
#
# COMPACT_ATOMS: atom_id res chain seq x y z
N MET A 1 30.97 41.28 0.26
CA MET A 1 30.36 40.49 -0.82
C MET A 1 29.55 39.40 -0.16
N SER A 2 28.22 39.54 -0.13
CA SER A 2 27.30 38.63 0.54
C SER A 2 27.09 37.37 -0.32
N ASN A 3 27.40 36.21 0.23
CA ASN A 3 27.03 34.91 -0.34
C ASN A 3 25.50 34.80 -0.30
N VAL A 4 24.86 34.95 -1.47
CA VAL A 4 23.44 34.59 -1.64
C VAL A 4 23.40 33.07 -1.68
N ALA A 5 23.01 32.45 -0.57
CA ALA A 5 22.65 31.03 -0.56
C ALA A 5 21.50 30.84 -1.56
N THR A 6 21.74 30.07 -2.61
CA THR A 6 20.74 29.71 -3.61
C THR A 6 19.60 28.97 -2.93
N ASN A 7 18.47 29.67 -2.78
CA ASN A 7 17.20 29.15 -2.30
C ASN A 7 16.60 28.23 -3.37
N GLN A 8 17.13 27.01 -3.50
CA GLN A 8 16.69 26.08 -4.53
C GLN A 8 15.47 25.28 -4.08
N GLU A 9 14.44 25.26 -4.91
CA GLU A 9 13.30 24.38 -4.79
C GLU A 9 13.74 22.93 -5.05
N ILE A 10 13.32 22.00 -4.17
CA ILE A 10 13.63 20.58 -4.32
C ILE A 10 12.37 19.85 -4.76
N SER A 11 12.49 19.03 -5.80
CA SER A 11 11.43 18.12 -6.25
C SER A 11 11.78 16.68 -5.85
N ILE A 12 10.82 15.98 -5.26
CA ILE A 12 10.95 14.60 -4.76
C ILE A 12 9.85 13.76 -5.41
N ILE A 13 10.19 12.58 -5.92
CA ILE A 13 9.18 11.62 -6.40
C ILE A 13 8.84 10.68 -5.24
N GLU A 14 7.61 10.74 -4.78
CA GLU A 14 7.07 9.84 -3.77
C GLU A 14 6.41 8.63 -4.45
N TRP A 15 6.82 7.42 -4.07
CA TRP A 15 6.28 6.16 -4.54
C TRP A 15 5.44 5.51 -3.45
N THR A 16 4.21 5.13 -3.78
CA THR A 16 3.23 4.58 -2.83
C THR A 16 2.56 3.36 -3.42
N ALA A 17 2.41 2.30 -2.63
CA ALA A 17 1.49 1.21 -2.94
C ALA A 17 0.11 1.54 -2.34
N ARG A 18 -0.89 1.71 -3.20
CA ARG A 18 -2.30 1.76 -2.79
C ARG A 18 -2.82 0.34 -2.66
N VAL A 19 -3.48 0.04 -1.56
CA VAL A 19 -4.17 -1.22 -1.31
C VAL A 19 -5.64 -0.90 -1.20
N ARG A 20 -6.48 -1.57 -2.00
CA ARG A 20 -7.92 -1.48 -1.97
C ARG A 20 -8.52 -2.87 -1.79
N CYS A 21 -9.48 -3.01 -0.88
CA CYS A 21 -10.17 -4.28 -0.63
C CYS A 21 -11.51 -4.06 0.09
N ASN A 22 -12.39 -5.06 0.05
CA ASN A 22 -13.66 -5.05 0.78
C ASN A 22 -13.42 -5.37 2.26
N GLU A 23 -13.92 -4.50 3.13
CA GLU A 23 -13.75 -4.55 4.58
C GLU A 23 -14.24 -5.87 5.22
N HIS A 24 -15.34 -6.43 4.72
CA HIS A 24 -16.03 -7.59 5.31
C HIS A 24 -15.75 -8.92 4.57
N ALA A 25 -14.93 -8.91 3.52
CA ALA A 25 -14.74 -10.07 2.64
C ALA A 25 -14.17 -11.33 3.30
N LEU A 26 -13.51 -11.21 4.46
CA LEU A 26 -12.84 -12.33 5.14
C LEU A 26 -13.48 -12.69 6.49
N GLY A 27 -14.66 -12.14 6.79
CA GLY A 27 -15.43 -12.47 8.00
C GLY A 27 -14.73 -12.11 9.32
N GLY A 28 -13.90 -11.07 9.30
CA GLY A 28 -13.15 -10.61 10.46
C GLY A 28 -11.98 -9.70 10.05
N SER A 29 -11.27 -9.16 11.03
CA SER A 29 -10.14 -8.25 10.81
C SER A 29 -8.93 -8.94 10.16
N TYR A 30 -8.30 -8.28 9.19
CA TYR A 30 -7.14 -8.79 8.47
C TYR A 30 -6.17 -7.69 8.08
N SER A 31 -4.99 -8.06 7.60
CA SER A 31 -3.99 -7.13 7.09
C SER A 31 -3.46 -7.60 5.75
N VAL A 32 -3.32 -6.65 4.81
CA VAL A 32 -2.54 -6.83 3.60
C VAL A 32 -1.14 -6.30 3.88
N LEU A 33 -0.18 -7.22 3.93
CA LEU A 33 1.23 -6.94 4.18
C LEU A 33 1.93 -6.69 2.85
N ILE A 34 2.63 -5.56 2.73
CA ILE A 34 3.36 -5.16 1.52
C ILE A 34 4.85 -5.34 1.74
N PHE A 35 5.50 -6.03 0.81
CA PHE A 35 6.91 -6.37 0.84
C PHE A 35 7.64 -5.84 -0.38
N LEU A 36 8.92 -5.55 -0.20
CA LEU A 36 9.86 -5.20 -1.25
C LEU A 36 11.11 -6.07 -1.06
N GLY A 37 11.24 -7.09 -1.91
CA GLY A 37 12.28 -8.13 -1.83
C GLY A 37 11.71 -9.49 -1.39
N LEU A 38 12.57 -10.34 -0.82
CA LEU A 38 12.23 -11.71 -0.41
C LEU A 38 11.14 -11.72 0.67
N ILE A 39 10.05 -12.45 0.45
CA ILE A 39 9.02 -12.70 1.46
C ILE A 39 9.40 -13.99 2.20
N PRO A 40 9.55 -13.97 3.54
CA PRO A 40 9.85 -15.19 4.30
C PRO A 40 8.79 -16.28 4.07
N GLU A 41 9.22 -17.54 4.11
CA GLU A 41 8.30 -18.68 3.95
C GLU A 41 7.40 -18.86 5.18
N ASP A 42 7.94 -18.72 6.40
CA ASP A 42 7.17 -18.80 7.64
C ASP A 42 6.35 -17.51 7.86
N PRO A 43 5.01 -17.60 7.92
CA PRO A 43 4.14 -16.46 8.18
C PRO A 43 4.36 -15.75 9.52
N LYS A 44 5.02 -16.40 10.48
CA LYS A 44 5.39 -15.78 11.77
C LYS A 44 6.47 -14.73 11.61
N ASP A 45 7.32 -14.86 10.61
CA ASP A 45 8.44 -13.95 10.37
C ASP A 45 8.04 -12.73 9.52
N TRP A 46 6.86 -12.77 8.89
CA TRP A 46 6.39 -11.71 8.00
C TRP A 46 6.40 -10.33 8.64
N ARG A 47 5.93 -10.19 9.88
CA ARG A 47 5.81 -8.90 10.58
C ARG A 47 7.14 -8.29 11.02
N VAL A 48 8.18 -9.11 11.15
CA VAL A 48 9.52 -8.68 11.53
C VAL A 48 10.50 -8.70 10.36
N SER A 49 10.04 -9.11 9.18
CA SER A 49 10.85 -9.22 7.98
C SER A 49 11.46 -7.86 7.58
N PRO A 50 12.75 -7.79 7.25
CA PRO A 50 13.35 -6.56 6.73
C PRO A 50 12.79 -6.13 5.37
N SER A 51 12.16 -7.06 4.63
CA SER A 51 11.48 -6.77 3.37
C SER A 51 10.05 -6.24 3.55
N LEU A 52 9.46 -6.31 4.75
CA LEU A 52 8.15 -5.73 5.03
C LEU A 52 8.28 -4.20 5.03
N VAL A 53 7.59 -3.55 4.10
CA VAL A 53 7.63 -2.08 3.96
C VAL A 53 6.45 -1.38 4.62
N GLY A 54 5.37 -2.11 4.86
CA GLY A 54 4.20 -1.63 5.59
C GLY A 54 3.01 -2.57 5.44
N MET A 55 1.87 -2.16 5.99
CA MET A 55 0.64 -2.92 5.93
C MET A 55 -0.58 -2.01 5.85
N HIS A 56 -1.63 -2.50 5.19
CA HIS A 56 -2.98 -1.96 5.31
C HIS A 56 -3.79 -2.90 6.22
N GLY A 57 -4.15 -2.42 7.41
CA GLY A 57 -5.01 -3.13 8.34
C GLY A 57 -6.48 -2.80 8.08
N VAL A 58 -7.29 -3.83 7.93
CA VAL A 58 -8.74 -3.77 7.83
C VAL A 58 -9.29 -4.23 9.17
N TYR A 59 -9.93 -3.31 9.90
CA TYR A 59 -10.50 -3.59 11.22
C TYR A 59 -12.01 -3.64 11.11
N THR A 60 -12.58 -4.81 11.38
CA THR A 60 -14.01 -5.01 11.47
C THR A 60 -14.39 -5.13 12.94
N ASP A 61 -15.52 -4.54 13.32
CA ASP A 61 -16.11 -4.80 14.62
C ASP A 61 -16.83 -6.16 14.59
N ASP A 62 -16.45 -7.09 15.46
CA ASP A 62 -17.20 -8.34 15.69
C ASP A 62 -18.51 -8.09 16.47
N SER A 63 -18.88 -6.83 16.70
CA SER A 63 -20.12 -6.47 17.37
C SER A 63 -21.33 -6.73 16.48
N GLY A 64 -21.82 -7.97 16.54
CA GLY A 64 -23.26 -8.23 16.59
C GLY A 64 -23.96 -7.60 17.80
N GLY A 65 -23.53 -6.42 18.28
CA GLY A 65 -23.95 -5.84 19.54
C GLY A 65 -23.53 -4.37 19.69
N TYR A 66 -24.53 -3.51 19.63
CA TYR A 66 -24.53 -2.07 19.96
C TYR A 66 -24.12 -1.09 18.84
N GLY A 67 -24.97 -1.07 17.82
CA GLY A 67 -25.01 0.01 16.83
C GLY A 67 -26.23 0.01 15.89
N GLY A 68 -27.34 -0.63 16.24
CA GLY A 68 -28.66 -0.24 15.74
C GLY A 68 -29.01 -0.40 14.25
N TYR A 69 -28.19 -1.01 13.39
CA TYR A 69 -28.62 -1.47 12.05
C TYR A 69 -27.94 -2.79 11.66
N GLY A 70 -28.63 -3.90 11.92
CA GLY A 70 -28.52 -5.10 11.09
C GLY A 70 -27.47 -6.14 11.45
N SER A 71 -27.39 -6.58 12.71
CA SER A 71 -26.93 -7.95 12.99
C SER A 71 -28.15 -8.82 13.27
N SER A 72 -28.58 -9.54 12.24
CA SER A 72 -29.45 -10.71 12.37
C SER A 72 -29.07 -11.64 11.23
N GLY A 73 -28.80 -12.91 11.55
CA GLY A 73 -28.68 -13.95 10.55
C GLY A 73 -29.95 -14.02 9.73
N GLN A 74 -29.99 -13.28 8.62
CA GLN A 74 -30.98 -13.27 7.56
C GLN A 74 -30.67 -12.10 6.63
N GLY A 75 -30.06 -12.37 5.48
CA GLY A 75 -30.26 -11.61 4.24
C GLY A 75 -30.17 -10.06 4.27
N GLY A 76 -29.47 -9.45 5.23
CA GLY A 76 -29.22 -8.02 5.25
C GLY A 76 -27.95 -7.72 4.45
N ASN A 77 -28.08 -6.96 3.36
CA ASN A 77 -26.97 -6.51 2.53
C ASN A 77 -25.80 -6.02 3.39
N THR A 78 -24.76 -6.85 3.55
CA THR A 78 -23.43 -6.35 3.90
C THR A 78 -23.07 -5.40 2.78
N VAL A 79 -23.16 -4.10 3.03
CA VAL A 79 -22.76 -3.10 2.03
C VAL A 79 -21.32 -3.43 1.66
N ASP A 80 -21.09 -3.68 0.37
CA ASP A 80 -19.75 -3.90 -0.16
C ASP A 80 -18.95 -2.61 0.07
N ARG A 81 -18.24 -2.56 1.19
CA ARG A 81 -17.50 -1.39 1.62
C ARG A 81 -16.05 -1.57 1.21
N GLU A 82 -15.69 -0.93 0.11
CA GLU A 82 -14.30 -0.79 -0.28
C GLU A 82 -13.59 0.16 0.68
N VAL A 83 -12.45 -0.28 1.20
CA VAL A 83 -11.51 0.52 1.99
C VAL A 83 -10.18 0.61 1.27
N GLU A 84 -9.47 1.71 1.49
CA GLU A 84 -8.15 1.95 0.90
C GLU A 84 -7.10 2.26 1.97
N GLY A 85 -5.87 1.86 1.70
CA GLY A 85 -4.68 2.22 2.45
C GLY A 85 -3.50 2.52 1.54
N TYR A 86 -2.53 3.26 2.07
CA TYR A 86 -1.39 3.76 1.30
C TYR A 86 -0.09 3.46 2.03
N VAL A 87 0.78 2.64 1.43
CA VAL A 87 2.08 2.25 1.98
C VAL A 87 3.20 2.97 1.23
N LYS A 88 3.97 3.79 1.93
CA LYS A 88 5.10 4.55 1.34
C LYS A 88 6.27 3.63 1.04
N LEU A 89 6.79 3.68 -0.18
CA LEU A 89 7.83 2.77 -0.67
C LEU A 89 9.23 3.41 -0.65
N ASN A 90 9.33 4.74 -0.63
CA ASN A 90 10.60 5.47 -0.80
C ASN A 90 11.71 5.02 0.15
N ARG A 91 11.41 4.75 1.43
CA ARG A 91 12.44 4.34 2.40
C ARG A 91 13.05 2.99 2.03
N ALA A 92 12.23 2.08 1.51
CA ALA A 92 12.67 0.76 1.07
C ALA A 92 13.40 0.83 -0.28
N LEU A 93 12.89 1.63 -1.22
CA LEU A 93 13.57 1.91 -2.50
C LEU A 93 14.95 2.57 -2.29
N MET A 94 15.08 3.46 -1.30
CA MET A 94 16.38 4.04 -0.95
C MET A 94 17.38 2.99 -0.45
N ARG A 95 16.90 1.95 0.24
CA ARG A 95 17.74 0.86 0.77
C ARG A 95 18.09 -0.19 -0.27
N SER A 96 17.32 -0.31 -1.35
CA SER A 96 17.59 -1.29 -2.41
C SER A 96 18.76 -0.90 -3.30
N GLY A 97 19.22 0.36 -3.25
CA GLY A 97 20.37 0.83 -4.02
C GLY A 97 20.06 1.06 -5.50
N ILE A 98 18.78 1.24 -5.88
CA ILE A 98 18.42 1.63 -7.24
C ILE A 98 19.06 2.98 -7.61
N PRO A 99 19.41 3.22 -8.89
CA PRO A 99 20.16 4.40 -9.29
C PRO A 99 19.42 5.73 -9.05
N SER A 100 18.09 5.72 -9.18
CA SER A 100 17.26 6.90 -8.97
C SER A 100 15.82 6.53 -8.61
N PHE A 101 15.00 7.54 -8.26
CA PHE A 101 13.55 7.38 -8.09
C PHE A 101 12.75 7.69 -9.37
N LYS A 102 13.40 7.73 -10.53
CA LYS A 102 12.73 7.87 -11.82
C LYS A 102 12.04 6.56 -12.20
N GLU A 103 11.01 6.69 -13.03
CA GLU A 103 10.20 5.56 -13.49
C GLU A 103 11.02 4.45 -14.16
N GLU A 104 12.01 4.83 -14.97
CA GLU A 104 12.91 3.90 -15.69
C GLU A 104 13.69 2.95 -14.77
N ASP A 105 13.99 3.38 -13.54
CA ASP A 105 14.69 2.56 -12.53
C ASP A 105 13.70 1.88 -11.57
N VAL A 106 12.65 2.58 -11.15
CA VAL A 106 11.73 2.11 -10.10
C VAL A 106 10.74 1.07 -10.63
N ILE A 107 10.18 1.25 -11.83
CA ILE A 107 9.16 0.36 -12.37
C ILE A 107 9.69 -1.06 -12.57
N PRO A 108 10.85 -1.29 -13.23
CA PRO A 108 11.40 -2.64 -13.36
C PRO A 108 11.69 -3.26 -11.98
N TYR A 109 12.29 -2.48 -11.08
CA TYR A 109 12.59 -2.93 -9.73
C TYR A 109 11.33 -3.39 -8.97
N LEU A 110 10.25 -2.59 -9.01
CA LEU A 110 9.01 -2.94 -8.32
C LEU A 110 8.30 -4.12 -8.96
N ARG A 111 8.35 -4.31 -10.28
CA ARG A 111 7.79 -5.51 -10.93
C ARG A 111 8.39 -6.79 -10.37
N ASP A 112 9.69 -6.79 -10.14
CA ASP A 112 10.44 -7.97 -9.70
C ASP A 112 10.40 -8.17 -8.17
N ASN A 113 10.28 -7.08 -7.40
CA ASN A 113 10.51 -7.12 -5.95
C ASN A 113 9.27 -6.78 -5.11
N LEU A 114 8.26 -6.10 -5.66
CA LEU A 114 7.04 -5.80 -4.90
C LEU A 114 6.25 -7.09 -4.74
N GLY A 115 5.82 -7.41 -3.53
CA GLY A 115 4.94 -8.54 -3.27
C GLY A 115 4.02 -8.29 -2.07
N TRP A 116 2.97 -9.09 -1.95
CA TRP A 116 2.02 -8.95 -0.86
C TRP A 116 1.51 -10.29 -0.33
N ARG A 117 1.08 -10.29 0.93
CA ARG A 117 0.43 -11.41 1.62
C ARG A 117 -0.74 -10.91 2.45
N ILE A 118 -1.69 -11.79 2.71
CA ILE A 118 -2.85 -11.50 3.56
C ILE A 118 -2.75 -12.36 4.81
N GLN A 119 -2.96 -11.74 5.97
CA GLN A 119 -2.97 -12.45 7.23
C GLN A 119 -4.06 -11.88 8.14
N LYS A 120 -4.88 -12.74 8.74
CA LYS A 120 -5.85 -12.33 9.76
C LYS A 120 -5.13 -11.94 11.05
N VAL A 121 -5.84 -11.22 11.91
CA VAL A 121 -5.35 -10.88 13.26
C VAL A 121 -5.04 -12.12 14.12
N THR A 122 -5.70 -13.24 13.84
CA THR A 122 -5.45 -14.56 14.46
C THR A 122 -4.14 -15.21 14.03
N GLY A 123 -3.46 -14.64 13.03
CA GLY A 123 -2.26 -15.22 12.41
C GLY A 123 -2.55 -16.15 11.22
N GLU A 124 -3.81 -16.46 10.95
CA GLU A 124 -4.24 -17.27 9.80
C GLU A 124 -3.78 -16.62 8.48
N VAL A 125 -3.08 -17.37 7.65
CA VAL A 125 -2.71 -16.96 6.29
C VAL A 125 -3.90 -17.12 5.37
N VAL A 126 -4.21 -16.07 4.63
CA VAL A 126 -5.31 -16.08 3.66
C VAL A 126 -4.75 -16.10 2.24
N PRO A 127 -5.10 -17.11 1.43
CA PRO A 127 -4.78 -17.10 0.00
C PRO A 127 -5.39 -15.87 -0.69
N ILE A 128 -4.65 -15.23 -1.60
CA ILE A 128 -5.13 -14.05 -2.32
C ILE A 128 -6.42 -14.33 -3.11
N SER A 129 -6.60 -15.56 -3.60
CA SER A 129 -7.84 -16.02 -4.25
C SER A 129 -9.08 -15.90 -3.37
N ASN A 130 -8.91 -15.89 -2.04
CA ASN A 130 -10.01 -15.76 -1.09
C ASN A 130 -10.40 -14.30 -0.81
N LEU A 131 -9.66 -13.33 -1.38
CA LEU A 131 -10.01 -11.91 -1.36
C LEU A 131 -10.14 -11.36 -2.80
N PRO A 132 -11.20 -11.72 -3.55
CA PRO A 132 -11.39 -11.26 -4.92
C PRO A 132 -11.59 -9.74 -5.05
N SER A 133 -11.79 -8.97 -3.98
CA SER A 133 -11.81 -7.51 -4.04
C SER A 133 -10.42 -6.87 -3.98
N LEU A 134 -9.36 -7.64 -3.67
CA LEU A 134 -8.03 -7.07 -3.48
C LEU A 134 -7.51 -6.48 -4.78
N GLU A 135 -7.06 -5.23 -4.68
CA GLU A 135 -6.29 -4.53 -5.68
C GLU A 135 -5.11 -3.81 -5.00
N VAL A 136 -3.89 -4.20 -5.39
CA VAL A 136 -2.66 -3.48 -5.08
C VAL A 136 -2.22 -2.75 -6.33
N GLU A 137 -2.02 -1.44 -6.20
CA GLU A 137 -1.61 -0.55 -7.29
C GLU A 137 -0.44 0.33 -6.85
N VAL A 138 0.42 0.71 -7.79
CA VAL A 138 1.52 1.64 -7.52
C VAL A 138 1.20 3.03 -8.07
N LEU A 139 1.44 4.04 -7.25
CA LEU A 139 1.27 5.46 -7.56
C LEU A 139 2.61 6.18 -7.38
N SER A 140 2.84 7.21 -8.19
CA SER A 140 3.90 8.19 -7.94
C SER A 140 3.35 9.61 -7.87
N SER A 141 3.79 10.39 -6.89
CA SER A 141 3.46 11.81 -6.75
C SER A 141 4.72 12.65 -6.77
N VAL A 142 4.74 13.73 -7.55
CA VAL A 142 5.83 14.70 -7.49
C VAL A 142 5.52 15.67 -6.36
N LEU A 143 6.39 15.72 -5.36
CA LEU A 143 6.31 16.66 -4.25
C LEU A 143 7.34 17.77 -4.47
N LYS A 144 6.93 19.02 -4.26
CA LYS A 144 7.80 20.18 -4.30
C LYS A 144 7.90 20.81 -2.92
N ARG A 145 9.12 21.15 -2.54
CA ARG A 145 9.40 21.88 -1.30
C ARG A 145 10.07 23.20 -1.66
N SER A 146 9.38 24.32 -1.38
CA SER A 146 10.02 25.62 -1.34
C SER A 146 10.90 25.74 -0.08
N PRO A 147 11.99 26.52 -0.11
CA PRO A 147 12.78 26.82 1.10
C PRO A 147 11.96 27.43 2.25
N THR A 148 10.85 28.08 1.93
CA THR A 148 9.91 28.67 2.90
C THR A 148 8.86 27.70 3.42
N ASP A 149 8.68 26.55 2.75
CA ASP A 149 7.65 25.60 3.10
C ASP A 149 8.14 24.64 4.17
N GLN A 150 7.33 24.50 5.22
CA GLN A 150 7.61 23.54 6.30
C GLN A 150 7.44 22.09 5.82
N VAL A 151 6.52 21.86 4.87
CA VAL A 151 6.18 20.54 4.33
C VAL A 151 6.18 20.55 2.80
N PRO A 152 6.66 19.48 2.14
CA PRO A 152 6.52 19.33 0.69
C PRO A 152 5.05 19.25 0.28
N MET A 153 4.68 19.90 -0.81
CA MET A 153 3.33 19.88 -1.37
C MET A 153 3.30 19.11 -2.69
N PRO A 154 2.24 18.33 -2.96
CA PRO A 154 2.11 17.64 -4.25
C PRO A 154 1.92 18.64 -5.40
N ILE A 155 2.53 18.33 -6.54
CA ILE A 155 2.30 18.99 -7.81
C ILE A 155 1.42 18.08 -8.66
N GLY A 156 0.23 18.57 -9.01
CA GLY A 156 -0.71 17.84 -9.85
C GLY A 156 -1.29 16.60 -9.16
N SER A 157 -1.88 15.73 -9.98
CA SER A 157 -2.46 14.46 -9.52
C SER A 157 -1.41 13.36 -9.49
N PRO A 158 -1.53 12.37 -8.58
CA PRO A 158 -0.70 11.17 -8.63
C PRO A 158 -0.78 10.49 -10.00
N LYS A 159 0.37 10.03 -10.49
CA LYS A 159 0.44 9.16 -11.67
C LYS A 159 0.27 7.72 -11.23
N HIS A 160 -0.60 7.01 -11.95
CA HIS A 160 -0.89 5.60 -11.73
C HIS A 160 0.02 4.72 -12.60
N HIS A 161 0.64 3.71 -12.00
CA HIS A 161 1.56 2.75 -12.65
C HIS A 161 0.98 1.35 -12.58
N HIS A 162 -0.17 1.18 -13.25
CA HIS A 162 -0.93 -0.06 -13.32
C HIS A 162 -0.05 -1.26 -13.74
N GLU A 163 0.86 -1.03 -14.67
CA GLU A 163 1.75 -2.00 -15.28
C GLU A 163 2.78 -2.64 -14.31
N VAL A 164 2.88 -2.14 -13.07
CA VAL A 164 3.71 -2.75 -12.02
C VAL A 164 3.03 -3.99 -11.43
N THR A 165 1.70 -3.99 -11.34
CA THR A 165 0.94 -5.04 -10.66
C THR A 165 -0.09 -5.75 -11.55
N SER A 166 -0.39 -5.23 -12.74
CA SER A 166 -1.29 -5.86 -13.70
C SER A 166 -0.91 -7.32 -14.01
N GLY A 167 -1.92 -8.19 -14.08
CA GLY A 167 -1.75 -9.62 -14.36
C GLY A 167 -1.30 -10.45 -13.16
N ARG A 168 -1.03 -9.84 -12.00
CA ARG A 168 -0.67 -10.54 -10.76
C ARG A 168 -1.91 -10.76 -9.88
N PRO A 169 -2.03 -11.88 -9.16
CA PRO A 169 -3.15 -12.09 -8.23
C PRO A 169 -3.28 -10.96 -7.21
N GLY A 170 -4.44 -10.30 -7.18
CA GLY A 170 -4.69 -9.14 -6.30
C GLY A 170 -3.98 -7.85 -6.74
N GLY A 171 -3.42 -7.79 -7.95
CA GLY A 171 -2.89 -6.55 -8.54
C GLY A 171 -3.96 -5.75 -9.29
N HIS A 172 -3.53 -4.70 -10.00
CA HIS A 172 -4.43 -3.83 -10.76
C HIS A 172 -5.21 -4.58 -11.85
N ARG A 173 -6.49 -4.25 -11.98
CA ARG A 173 -7.42 -4.82 -12.97
C ARG A 173 -7.83 -3.73 -13.95
N ALA A 174 -7.60 -4.00 -15.24
CA ALA A 174 -8.06 -3.15 -16.34
C ALA A 174 -9.56 -3.32 -16.58
#